data_AF-A0A1B0DR80-F1
#
_entry.id   AF-A0A1B0DR80-F1
#
_cell.length_a   1.000
_cell.length_b   1.000
_cell.length_c   1.000
_cell.angle_alpha   90.00
_cell.angle_beta   90.00
_cell.angle_gamma   90.00
#
_symmetry.space_group_name_H-M   'P 1'
#
loop_
_entity.id
_entity.type
_entity.pdbx_description
1 polymer ?
#
loop_
_entity_poly.entity_id
_entity_poly.type
_entity_poly.pdbx_seq_one_letter_code
_entity_poly.pdbx_strand_id
1 'polypeptide(L)' 'MMSISGDTFNSIYVQAIDGDSNEAIGTWRRAQGSVPIDACSAVLHSSYEDSTDSIELKWVSPVDGNGKVVFG' A
#
# COMPACT_ATOMS: atom_id res chain seq x y z
N MET A 1 -10.68 2.29 -1.57
CA MET A 1 -9.69 2.86 -2.52
C MET A 1 -9.03 4.02 -1.81
N MET A 2 -7.71 4.12 -1.86
CA MET A 2 -6.92 5.13 -1.18
C MET A 2 -6.01 5.83 -2.18
N SER A 3 -5.52 7.02 -1.86
CA SER A 3 -4.50 7.72 -2.64
C SER A 3 -3.44 8.30 -1.71
N ILE A 4 -2.22 8.39 -2.23
CA ILE A 4 -1.15 9.20 -1.63
C ILE A 4 -0.93 10.38 -2.56
N SER A 5 -0.86 11.57 -2.01
CA SER A 5 -0.66 12.82 -2.74
C SER A 5 0.16 13.81 -1.92
N GLY A 6 0.95 14.65 -2.60
CA GLY A 6 1.77 15.67 -1.95
C GLY A 6 2.66 16.41 -2.95
N ASP A 7 3.79 16.92 -2.49
CA ASP A 7 4.87 17.34 -3.38
C ASP A 7 5.31 16.16 -4.26
N THR A 8 5.89 16.47 -5.43
CA THR A 8 6.27 15.43 -6.37
C THR A 8 7.25 14.44 -5.73
N PHE A 9 6.93 13.15 -5.84
CA PHE A 9 7.73 12.05 -5.32
C PHE A 9 8.07 11.06 -6.42
N ASN A 10 9.23 10.41 -6.26
CA ASN A 10 9.71 9.40 -7.22
C ASN A 10 9.38 7.97 -6.78
N SER A 11 9.12 7.78 -5.49
CA SER A 11 8.83 6.47 -4.93
C SER A 11 8.08 6.56 -3.61
N ILE A 12 7.38 5.49 -3.29
CA ILE A 12 6.78 5.23 -1.99
C ILE A 12 6.89 3.75 -1.67
N TYR A 13 6.80 3.45 -0.38
CA TYR A 13 6.55 2.12 0.15
C TYR A 13 5.44 2.26 1.19
N VAL A 14 4.41 1.43 1.08
CA VAL A 14 3.32 1.37 2.07
C VAL A 14 3.10 -0.07 2.46
N GLN A 15 3.10 -0.35 3.76
CA GLN A 15 2.78 -1.65 4.31
C GLN A 15 1.46 -1.61 5.07
N ALA A 16 0.70 -2.70 5.02
CA ALA A 16 -0.45 -2.92 5.89
C ALA A 16 -0.09 -3.95 6.96
N ILE A 17 -0.16 -3.53 8.23
CA ILE A 17 0.13 -4.37 9.40
C ILE A 17 -1.06 -4.42 10.36
N ASP A 18 -1.18 -5.51 11.11
CA ASP A 18 -2.04 -5.56 12.27
C ASP A 18 -1.39 -4.79 13.43
N GLY A 19 -2.13 -3.87 14.03
CA GLY A 19 -1.64 -2.97 15.05
C GLY A 19 -1.42 -3.61 16.42
N ASP A 20 -1.90 -4.85 16.62
CA ASP A 20 -1.73 -5.61 17.85
C ASP A 20 -0.60 -6.64 17.72
N SER A 21 -0.57 -7.42 16.62
CA SER A 21 0.48 -8.43 16.38
C SER A 21 1.70 -7.92 15.62
N ASN A 22 1.59 -6.76 14.96
CA ASN A 22 2.60 -6.23 14.03
C ASN A 22 2.90 -7.16 12.84
N GLU A 23 1.99 -8.08 12.53
CA GLU A 23 2.09 -8.98 11.37
C GLU A 23 1.47 -8.35 10.13
N ALA A 24 1.95 -8.77 8.95
CA ALA A 24 1.40 -8.34 7.66
C ALA A 24 -0.09 -8.73 7.55
N ILE A 25 -0.96 -7.79 7.16
CA ILE A 25 -2.41 -8.01 7.11
C ILE A 25 -3.05 -7.52 5.81
N GLY A 26 -3.93 -8.35 5.26
CA GLY A 26 -4.63 -8.07 4.01
C GLY A 26 -3.72 -8.17 2.79
N THR A 27 -4.23 -7.72 1.64
CA THR A 27 -3.52 -7.80 0.35
C THR A 27 -3.68 -6.51 -0.44
N TRP A 28 -2.66 -6.18 -1.24
CA TRP A 28 -2.73 -5.06 -2.17
C TRP A 28 -3.04 -5.55 -3.57
N ARG A 29 -3.75 -4.73 -4.35
CA ARG A 29 -3.98 -4.95 -5.77
C ARG A 29 -3.29 -3.84 -6.56
N ARG A 30 -2.81 -4.20 -7.74
CA ARG A 30 -2.29 -3.24 -8.72
C ARG A 30 -3.33 -2.14 -8.98
N ALA A 31 -2.86 -0.90 -8.99
CA ALA A 31 -3.65 0.29 -9.29
C ALA A 31 -2.81 1.28 -10.12
N GLN A 32 -3.37 2.42 -10.49
CA GLN A 32 -2.64 3.42 -11.26
C GLN A 32 -1.43 3.93 -10.46
N GLY A 33 -0.23 3.76 -11.03
CA GLY A 33 1.02 4.19 -10.42
C GLY A 33 1.53 3.26 -9.31
N SER A 34 0.89 2.11 -9.03
CA SER A 34 1.32 1.27 -7.89
C SER A 34 1.30 -0.23 -8.15
N VAL A 35 2.24 -0.94 -7.54
CA VAL A 35 2.43 -2.40 -7.67
C VAL A 35 2.55 -3.09 -6.32
N PRO A 36 1.85 -4.21 -6.09
CA PRO A 36 1.88 -4.92 -4.81
C PRO A 36 3.17 -5.72 -4.64
N ILE A 37 3.56 -5.90 -3.38
CA ILE A 37 4.50 -6.91 -2.90
C ILE A 37 3.76 -7.80 -1.91
N ASP A 38 3.33 -8.97 -2.39
CA ASP A 38 2.49 -9.87 -1.60
C ASP A 38 3.22 -10.47 -0.39
N ALA A 39 4.54 -10.66 -0.49
CA ALA A 39 5.34 -11.29 0.57
C ALA A 39 5.34 -10.54 1.91
N CYS A 40 4.98 -9.25 1.93
CA CYS A 40 4.97 -8.43 3.14
C CYS A 40 3.72 -7.55 3.27
N SER A 41 2.63 -7.87 2.54
CA SER A 41 1.43 -7.02 2.46
C SER A 41 1.79 -5.55 2.24
N ALA A 42 2.61 -5.29 1.21
CA ALA A 42 3.05 -3.95 0.86
C ALA A 42 2.70 -3.56 -0.58
N VAL A 43 2.84 -2.28 -0.89
CA VAL A 43 2.68 -1.70 -2.21
C VAL A 43 3.76 -0.65 -2.45
N LEU A 44 4.26 -0.61 -3.68
CA LEU A 44 5.28 0.30 -4.15
C LEU A 44 4.76 1.21 -5.24
N HIS A 45 5.49 2.30 -5.49
CA HIS A 45 5.40 3.02 -6.75
C HIS A 45 5.78 2.12 -7.94
N SER A 46 5.09 2.25 -9.08
CA SER A 46 5.33 1.38 -10.24
C SER A 46 6.63 1.66 -10.98
N SER A 47 7.21 2.86 -10.83
CA SER A 47 8.40 3.29 -11.56
C SER A 47 9.20 4.32 -10.76
N TYR A 48 10.46 4.03 -10.42
CA TYR A 48 11.30 4.95 -9.64
C TYR A 48 11.76 6.19 -10.44
N GLU A 49 11.60 6.17 -11.76
CA GLU A 49 12.02 7.25 -12.65
C GLU A 49 10.91 8.26 -12.91
N ASP A 50 9.66 7.87 -12.64
CA ASP A 50 8.49 8.73 -12.84
C ASP A 50 8.22 9.54 -11.58
N SER A 51 8.42 10.85 -11.69
CA SER A 51 8.01 11.78 -10.63
C SER A 51 6.51 12.06 -10.76
N THR A 52 5.75 11.80 -9.70
CA THR A 52 4.30 12.03 -9.67
C THR A 52 3.90 12.77 -8.41
N ASP A 53 2.82 13.54 -8.48
CA ASP A 53 2.21 14.21 -7.32
C ASP A 53 1.18 13.31 -6.61
N SER A 54 0.80 12.20 -7.24
CA SER A 54 -0.24 11.31 -6.74
C SER A 54 -0.17 9.89 -7.31
N ILE A 55 -0.59 8.91 -6.50
CA ILE A 55 -0.85 7.54 -6.96
C ILE A 55 -2.07 6.92 -6.29
N GLU A 56 -2.66 5.91 -6.93
CA GLU A 56 -3.76 5.14 -6.39
C GLU A 56 -3.26 3.90 -5.64
N LEU A 57 -3.91 3.58 -4.52
CA LEU A 57 -3.70 2.33 -3.79
C LEU A 57 -5.02 1.56 -3.62
N LYS A 58 -4.95 0.24 -3.85
CA LYS A 58 -6.09 -0.67 -3.67
C LYS A 58 -5.75 -1.75 -2.65
N TRP A 59 -6.14 -1.54 -1.40
CA TRP A 59 -6.03 -2.54 -0.33
C TRP A 59 -7.32 -3.36 -0.21
N VAL A 60 -7.17 -4.65 0.10
CA VAL A 60 -8.22 -5.64 0.30
C VAL A 60 -8.07 -6.22 1.69
N SER A 61 -9.15 -6.17 2.47
CA SER A 61 -9.18 -6.70 3.83
C SER A 61 -9.01 -8.21 3.88
N PRO A 62 -8.48 -8.76 4.99
CA PRO A 62 -8.49 -10.20 5.25
C PRO A 62 -9.90 -10.78 5.19
N VAL A 63 -9.99 -12.08 4.90
CA VAL A 63 -11.26 -12.82 4.77
C VAL A 63 -12.07 -12.76 6.06
N ASP A 64 -11.41 -12.79 7.22
CA ASP A 64 -12.08 -12.81 8.52
C ASP A 64 -12.55 -11.42 8.98
N GLY A 65 -12.20 -10.35 8.24
CA GLY A 65 -12.64 -8.98 8.50
C GLY A 65 -12.18 -8.37 9.83
N ASN A 66 -11.30 -9.06 10.56
CA ASN A 66 -10.79 -8.66 11.87
C ASN A 66 -9.36 -8.13 11.79
N GLY A 67 -8.94 -7.41 12.83
CA GLY A 67 -7.59 -6.86 12.97
C GLY A 67 -7.58 -5.33 12.92
N LYS A 68 -6.69 -4.71 13.69
CA LYS A 68 -6.53 -3.26 13.73
C LYS A 68 -5.54 -2.86 12.65
N VAL A 69 -6.02 -2.49 11.46
CA VAL A 69 -5.11 -2.21 10.34
C VAL A 69 -4.41 -0.87 10.50
N VAL A 70 -3.09 -0.89 10.39
CA VAL A 70 -2.23 0.30 10.35
C VAL A 70 -1.48 0.32 9.02
N PHE A 71 -1.49 1.48 8.36
CA PHE A 71 -0.71 1.73 7.15
C PHE A 71 0.53 2.57 7.50
N GLY A 72 1.70 2.12 7.10
CA GLY A 72 2.99 2.77 7.38
C GLY A 72 3.94 2.77 6.20
#